data_AF-A0A5N5GU70-F1
#
_entry.id   AF-A0A5N5GU70-F1
#
_cell.length_a   1.000
_cell.length_b   1.000
_cell.length_c   1.000
_cell.angle_alpha   90.00
_cell.angle_beta   90.00
_cell.angle_gamma   90.00
#
_symmetry.space_group_name_H-M   'P 1'
#
loop_
_entity.id
_entity.type
_entity.pdbx_description
1 polymer ?
#
loop_
_entity_poly.entity_id
_entity_poly.type
_entity_poly.pdbx_seq_one_letter_code
_entity_poly.pdbx_strand_id
1 'polypeptide(L)'
;MSAFDNVVVGKLKLKGKALDVKGGAISKKKKKKKQSAFYHQLSDASTGGEAVTDDAENEGGIGTTQAAASAYGHLTPAERRYLEQAERIQRQRLSQIARKSHRDRVQEFNQYLANLSEHYDIPKVGPG
;
A
#
# COMPACT_ATOMS: atom_id res chain seq x y z
N MET A 1 23.33 41.20 36.40
CA MET A 1 22.53 40.10 36.96
C MET A 1 22.23 39.13 35.84
N SER A 2 22.38 37.83 36.07
CA SER A 2 22.35 36.82 35.00
C SER A 2 20.90 36.50 34.59
N ALA A 3 20.66 36.31 33.29
CA ALA A 3 19.33 36.18 32.68
C ALA A 3 18.52 34.93 33.11
N PHE A 4 19.05 34.08 33.99
CA PHE A 4 18.46 32.79 34.34
C PHE A 4 18.14 32.62 35.83
N ASP A 5 18.29 33.66 36.65
CA ASP A 5 18.01 33.59 38.10
C ASP A 5 16.54 33.26 38.43
N ASN A 6 15.62 33.49 37.49
CA ASN A 6 14.18 33.20 37.68
C ASN A 6 13.73 31.85 37.10
N VAL A 7 14.63 31.00 36.61
CA VAL A 7 14.26 29.74 35.96
C VAL A 7 14.14 28.62 37.00
N VAL A 8 12.96 28.01 37.09
CA VAL A 8 12.69 26.90 38.00
C VAL A 8 13.35 25.62 37.46
N VAL A 9 14.52 25.28 38.01
CA VAL A 9 15.27 24.05 37.72
C VAL A 9 14.75 22.89 38.58
N GLY A 10 13.69 22.22 38.12
CA GLY A 10 13.14 21.03 38.79
C GLY A 10 12.02 20.35 38.00
N LYS A 11 11.72 19.08 38.30
CA LYS A 11 10.62 18.35 37.65
C LYS A 11 9.29 19.05 37.91
N LEU A 12 8.57 19.43 36.86
CA LEU A 12 7.26 20.06 36.95
C LEU A 12 6.28 19.11 37.64
N LYS A 13 5.71 19.54 38.77
CA LYS A 13 4.67 18.81 39.50
C LYS A 13 3.36 19.56 39.36
N LEU A 14 2.32 18.92 38.85
CA LEU A 14 0.99 19.51 38.75
C LEU A 14 0.22 19.30 40.06
N LYS A 15 -0.50 20.33 40.53
CA LYS A 15 -1.32 20.25 41.74
C LYS A 15 -2.52 19.35 41.46
N GLY A 16 -2.43 18.08 41.86
CA GLY A 16 -3.52 17.11 41.75
C GLY A 16 -3.10 15.68 41.42
N LYS A 17 -1.87 15.44 40.93
CA LYS A 17 -1.22 14.13 40.76
C LYS A 17 0.21 14.34 40.22
N ALA A 18 1.15 13.50 40.62
CA ALA A 18 2.51 13.55 40.06
C ALA A 18 2.46 13.21 38.56
N LEU A 19 3.17 14.00 37.72
CA LEU A 19 3.48 13.58 36.35
C LEU A 19 4.44 12.39 36.45
N ASP A 20 3.98 11.21 36.03
CA ASP A 20 4.78 9.98 35.97
C ASP A 20 5.85 10.09 34.88
N VAL A 21 6.89 10.87 35.16
CA VAL A 21 8.06 10.95 34.30
C VAL A 21 9.12 9.98 34.81
N LYS A 22 8.94 8.74 34.32
CA LYS A 22 9.95 7.72 33.96
C LYS A 22 10.63 6.90 35.08
N GLY A 23 10.49 5.58 34.95
CA GLY A 23 11.35 4.57 35.59
C GLY A 23 11.09 3.14 35.11
N GLY A 24 9.87 2.81 34.70
CA GLY A 24 9.51 1.49 34.20
C GLY A 24 9.52 1.41 32.68
N ALA A 25 10.19 0.40 32.13
CA ALA A 25 10.11 0.06 30.72
C ALA A 25 8.64 -0.01 30.27
N ILE A 26 8.23 0.90 29.37
CA ILE A 26 6.96 0.79 28.67
C ILE A 26 7.10 -0.47 27.79
N SER A 27 6.53 -1.58 28.25
CA SER A 27 6.38 -2.77 27.42
C SER A 27 5.38 -2.42 26.32
N LYS A 28 5.89 -1.98 25.18
CA LYS A 28 5.09 -1.78 23.96
C LYS A 28 4.54 -3.16 23.58
N LYS A 29 3.27 -3.42 23.92
CA LYS A 29 2.57 -4.63 23.48
C LYS A 29 2.53 -4.59 21.95
N LYS A 30 3.28 -5.48 21.29
CA LYS A 30 3.38 -5.56 19.83
C LYS A 30 1.99 -5.90 19.28
N LYS A 31 1.30 -4.91 18.70
CA LYS A 31 0.02 -5.11 18.00
C LYS A 31 0.30 -6.04 16.82
N LYS A 32 -0.26 -7.26 16.82
CA LYS A 32 -0.19 -8.13 15.64
C LYS A 32 -0.87 -7.40 14.48
N LYS A 33 -0.09 -7.03 13.45
CA LYS A 33 -0.62 -6.52 12.18
C LYS A 33 -1.46 -7.64 11.56
N LYS A 34 -2.79 -7.58 11.72
CA LYS A 34 -3.73 -8.43 10.98
C LYS A 34 -4.02 -7.89 9.56
N GLN A 35 -3.36 -6.82 9.15
CA GLN A 35 -3.59 -6.20 7.84
C GLN A 35 -2.64 -6.68 6.72
N SER A 36 -1.73 -7.62 7.00
CA SER A 36 -0.95 -8.25 5.92
C SER A 36 -1.63 -9.48 5.32
N ALA A 37 -2.63 -10.08 5.99
CA ALA A 37 -3.28 -11.28 5.50
C ALA A 37 -4.22 -11.02 4.31
N PHE A 38 -4.92 -9.88 4.29
CA PHE A 38 -5.88 -9.56 3.22
C PHE A 38 -5.20 -9.33 1.86
N TYR A 39 -4.04 -8.67 1.86
CA TYR A 39 -3.29 -8.41 0.63
C TYR A 39 -2.52 -9.64 0.12
N HIS A 40 -2.11 -10.56 1.01
CA HIS A 40 -1.42 -11.80 0.61
C HIS A 40 -2.35 -12.80 -0.10
N GLN A 41 -3.63 -12.83 0.26
CA GLN A 41 -4.58 -13.79 -0.33
C GLN A 41 -4.94 -13.46 -1.79
N LEU A 42 -4.73 -12.22 -2.24
CA LEU A 42 -4.94 -11.81 -3.63
C LEU A 42 -3.70 -11.95 -4.51
N SER A 43 -2.50 -12.09 -3.93
CA SER A 43 -1.26 -12.26 -4.69
C SER A 43 -0.99 -13.71 -5.11
N ASP A 44 -1.40 -14.70 -4.30
CA ASP A 44 -1.13 -16.13 -4.56
C ASP A 44 -1.95 -16.72 -5.71
N ALA A 45 -3.04 -16.07 -6.14
CA ALA A 45 -3.85 -16.53 -7.27
C ALA A 45 -3.23 -16.20 -8.66
N SER A 46 -2.06 -15.55 -8.70
CA SER A 46 -1.45 -15.04 -9.94
C SER A 46 -0.12 -15.68 -10.34
N THR A 47 0.44 -16.55 -9.49
CA THR A 47 1.61 -17.38 -9.80
C THR A 47 1.15 -18.79 -10.15
N GLY A 48 1.14 -19.10 -11.44
CA GLY A 48 0.62 -20.35 -11.98
C GLY A 48 1.46 -21.61 -11.70
N GLY A 49 0.85 -22.75 -12.01
CA GLY A 49 1.52 -24.05 -12.17
C GLY A 49 0.87 -25.18 -11.35
N GLU A 50 0.04 -25.98 -12.03
CA GLU A 50 -0.28 -27.40 -11.79
C GLU A 50 -0.51 -27.93 -10.35
N ALA A 51 -1.76 -28.26 -10.04
CA ALA A 51 -2.12 -29.50 -9.33
C ALA A 51 -3.63 -29.79 -9.49
N VAL A 52 -3.92 -30.64 -10.49
CA VAL A 52 -4.91 -31.72 -10.52
C VAL A 52 -5.90 -31.82 -9.34
N THR A 53 -7.19 -31.65 -9.68
CA THR A 53 -8.43 -32.17 -9.08
C THR A 53 -8.52 -32.28 -7.55
N ASP A 54 -9.45 -31.51 -6.96
CA ASP A 54 -10.40 -32.13 -6.03
C ASP A 54 -11.80 -31.57 -6.32
N ASP A 55 -12.73 -32.50 -6.47
CA ASP A 55 -14.14 -32.30 -6.72
C ASP A 55 -14.78 -31.70 -5.46
N ALA A 56 -15.35 -30.52 -5.57
CA ALA A 56 -16.25 -29.98 -4.56
C ALA A 56 -17.38 -29.26 -5.25
N GLU A 57 -18.36 -30.07 -5.65
CA GLU A 57 -19.72 -29.70 -5.98
C GLU A 57 -20.24 -28.74 -4.89
N ASN A 58 -20.43 -27.47 -5.23
CA ASN A 58 -21.18 -26.54 -4.39
C ASN A 58 -22.18 -25.78 -5.26
N GLU A 59 -23.24 -26.50 -5.58
CA GLU A 59 -24.59 -25.97 -5.81
C GLU A 59 -24.98 -25.09 -4.62
N GLY A 60 -24.89 -23.76 -4.78
CA GLY A 60 -25.12 -22.85 -3.67
C GLY A 60 -25.11 -21.38 -4.04
N GLY A 61 -25.88 -21.00 -5.07
CA GLY A 61 -26.28 -19.60 -5.24
C GLY A 61 -26.94 -19.07 -3.96
N ILE A 62 -26.72 -17.79 -3.63
CA ILE A 62 -27.21 -17.05 -2.43
C ILE A 62 -26.21 -16.98 -1.25
N GLY A 63 -24.89 -16.94 -1.49
CA GLY A 63 -23.89 -16.68 -0.42
C GLY A 63 -23.09 -15.38 -0.53
N THR A 64 -23.00 -14.77 -1.72
CA THR A 64 -21.94 -13.79 -2.02
C THR A 64 -22.29 -12.34 -1.66
N THR A 65 -23.58 -11.99 -1.61
CA THR A 65 -24.02 -10.60 -1.44
C THR A 65 -23.88 -10.09 0.00
N GLN A 66 -23.98 -10.99 0.99
CA GLN A 66 -23.95 -10.61 2.41
C GLN A 66 -22.51 -10.36 2.91
N ALA A 67 -21.52 -11.08 2.39
CA ALA A 67 -20.11 -10.88 2.73
C ALA A 67 -19.56 -9.55 2.18
N ALA A 68 -19.93 -9.17 0.96
CA ALA A 68 -19.53 -7.89 0.35
C ALA A 68 -20.17 -6.70 1.09
N ALA A 69 -21.48 -6.77 1.41
CA ALA A 69 -22.15 -5.72 2.17
C ALA A 69 -21.52 -5.53 3.57
N SER A 70 -21.08 -6.62 4.21
CA SER A 70 -20.39 -6.59 5.51
C SER A 70 -18.97 -5.99 5.41
N ALA A 71 -18.24 -6.26 4.32
CA ALA A 71 -16.90 -5.73 4.09
C ALA A 71 -16.88 -4.22 3.75
N TYR A 72 -17.95 -3.69 3.17
CA TYR A 72 -18.08 -2.25 2.89
C TYR A 72 -18.88 -1.50 3.97
N GLY A 73 -19.58 -2.21 4.85
CA GLY A 73 -20.47 -1.64 5.86
C GLY A 73 -19.76 -0.72 6.86
N HIS A 74 -18.52 -1.04 7.23
CA HIS A 74 -17.71 -0.27 8.17
C HIS A 74 -16.88 0.87 7.53
N LEU A 75 -16.89 1.01 6.19
CA LEU A 75 -16.12 2.05 5.50
C LEU A 75 -16.84 3.40 5.53
N THR A 76 -16.04 4.45 5.67
CA THR A 76 -16.48 5.84 5.48
C THR A 76 -16.88 6.09 4.01
N PRO A 77 -17.75 7.08 3.74
CA PRO A 77 -18.12 7.42 2.35
C PRO A 77 -16.92 7.73 1.45
N ALA A 78 -15.86 8.34 2.00
CA ALA A 78 -14.63 8.64 1.27
C ALA A 78 -13.87 7.37 0.88
N GLU A 79 -13.72 6.42 1.81
CA GLU A 79 -13.07 5.13 1.55
C GLU A 79 -13.83 4.31 0.52
N ARG A 80 -15.17 4.30 0.57
CA ARG A 80 -15.99 3.60 -0.43
C ARG A 80 -15.75 4.15 -1.85
N ARG A 81 -15.76 5.47 -2.02
CA ARG A 81 -15.48 6.11 -3.31
C ARG A 81 -14.07 5.82 -3.82
N TYR A 82 -13.08 5.82 -2.92
CA TYR A 82 -11.70 5.49 -3.29
C TYR A 82 -11.58 4.06 -3.81
N LEU A 83 -12.21 3.08 -3.15
CA LEU A 83 -12.17 1.69 -3.60
C LEU A 83 -12.87 1.51 -4.95
N GLU A 84 -14.03 2.12 -5.14
CA GLU A 84 -14.74 2.08 -6.42
C GLU A 84 -13.87 2.67 -7.56
N GLN A 85 -13.20 3.79 -7.30
CA GLN A 85 -12.27 4.40 -8.25
C GLN A 85 -11.07 3.49 -8.52
N ALA A 86 -10.49 2.89 -7.48
CA ALA A 86 -9.36 1.98 -7.59
C ALA A 86 -9.75 0.74 -8.42
N GLU A 87 -10.92 0.15 -8.17
CA GLU A 87 -11.46 -0.95 -8.97
C GLU A 87 -11.63 -0.55 -10.44
N ARG A 88 -12.16 0.65 -10.72
CA ARG A 88 -12.31 1.16 -12.08
C ARG A 88 -10.97 1.27 -12.80
N ILE A 89 -9.97 1.86 -12.15
CA ILE A 89 -8.61 2.01 -12.70
C ILE A 89 -7.97 0.64 -12.89
N GLN A 90 -8.14 -0.27 -11.94
CA GLN A 90 -7.60 -1.63 -12.00
C GLN A 90 -8.20 -2.41 -13.17
N ARG A 91 -9.52 -2.35 -13.39
CA ARG A 91 -10.17 -3.00 -14.55
C ARG A 91 -9.61 -2.47 -15.87
N GLN A 92 -9.44 -1.16 -15.99
CA GLN A 92 -8.82 -0.55 -17.18
C GLN A 92 -7.38 -1.03 -17.36
N ARG A 93 -6.56 -1.00 -16.29
CA ARG A 93 -5.16 -1.47 -16.33
C ARG A 93 -5.06 -2.94 -16.71
N LEU A 94 -5.89 -3.80 -16.13
CA LEU A 94 -5.95 -5.23 -16.44
C LEU A 94 -6.32 -5.46 -17.90
N SER A 95 -7.30 -4.73 -18.43
CA SER A 95 -7.66 -4.83 -19.85
C SER A 95 -6.50 -4.48 -20.78
N GLN A 96 -5.68 -3.49 -20.41
CA GLN A 96 -4.53 -3.07 -21.22
C GLN A 96 -3.36 -4.06 -21.12
N ILE A 97 -3.11 -4.62 -19.93
CA ILE A 97 -2.08 -5.65 -19.74
C ILE A 97 -2.46 -6.93 -20.47
N ALA A 98 -3.73 -7.34 -20.41
CA ALA A 98 -4.22 -8.55 -21.07
C ALA A 98 -4.15 -8.47 -22.61
N ARG A 99 -4.16 -7.27 -23.19
CA ARG A 99 -4.04 -7.06 -24.64
C ARG A 99 -2.65 -7.40 -25.21
N LYS A 100 -1.59 -7.36 -24.40
CA LYS A 100 -0.21 -7.53 -24.88
C LYS A 100 0.42 -8.79 -24.30
N SER A 101 1.08 -9.59 -25.14
CA SER A 101 1.88 -10.72 -24.65
C SER A 101 3.11 -10.23 -23.88
N HIS A 102 3.71 -11.10 -23.07
CA HIS A 102 5.01 -10.80 -22.45
C HIS A 102 6.08 -10.50 -23.52
N ARG A 103 6.08 -11.27 -24.62
CA ARG A 103 6.98 -11.06 -25.76
C ARG A 103 6.82 -9.65 -26.33
N ASP A 104 5.59 -9.22 -26.58
CA ASP A 104 5.31 -7.89 -27.15
C ASP A 104 5.77 -6.79 -26.21
N ARG A 105 5.55 -6.95 -24.90
CA ARG A 105 6.06 -6.01 -23.88
C ARG A 105 7.58 -5.91 -23.88
N VAL A 106 8.29 -7.04 -24.03
CA VAL A 106 9.76 -7.06 -24.13
C VAL A 106 10.22 -6.41 -25.44
N GLN A 107 9.54 -6.68 -26.55
CA GLN A 107 9.87 -6.06 -27.84
C GLN A 107 9.68 -4.54 -27.82
N GLU A 108 8.53 -4.06 -27.31
CA GLU A 108 8.26 -2.62 -27.14
C GLU A 108 9.29 -1.96 -26.21
N PHE A 109 9.67 -2.63 -25.12
CA PHE A 109 10.69 -2.12 -24.21
C PHE A 109 12.06 -2.01 -24.89
N ASN A 110 12.47 -3.04 -25.63
CA ASN A 110 13.73 -3.00 -26.37
C ASN A 110 13.72 -1.94 -27.48
N GLN A 111 12.60 -1.78 -28.17
CA GLN A 111 12.42 -0.71 -29.15
C GLN A 111 12.51 0.67 -28.50
N TYR A 112 11.91 0.85 -27.32
CA TYR A 112 12.02 2.09 -26.56
C TYR A 112 13.48 2.38 -26.18
N LEU A 113 14.22 1.40 -25.67
CA LEU A 113 15.63 1.56 -25.34
C LEU A 113 16.50 1.90 -26.56
N ALA A 114 16.23 1.28 -27.72
CA ALA A 114 16.94 1.58 -28.96
C ALA A 114 16.68 3.01 -29.45
N ASN A 115 15.51 3.57 -29.14
CA ASN A 115 15.14 4.94 -29.51
C ASN A 115 15.57 6.00 -28.48
N LEU A 116 16.03 5.60 -27.29
CA LEU A 116 16.51 6.56 -26.30
C LEU A 116 17.83 7.18 -26.75
N SER A 117 17.97 8.48 -26.52
CA SER A 117 19.22 9.18 -26.78
C SER A 117 20.32 8.66 -25.86
N GLU A 118 21.48 8.37 -26.43
CA GLU A 118 22.68 8.02 -25.65
C GLU A 118 23.14 9.20 -24.78
N HIS A 119 23.05 10.41 -25.34
CA HIS A 119 23.48 11.65 -24.71
C HIS A 119 22.28 12.54 -24.39
N TYR A 120 22.14 12.89 -23.10
CA TYR A 120 21.09 13.78 -22.58
C TYR A 120 21.57 15.23 -22.43
N ASP A 121 22.68 15.59 -23.06
CA ASP A 121 23.26 16.93 -23.02
C ASP A 121 23.37 17.50 -24.42
N ILE A 122 23.31 18.83 -24.52
CA ILE A 122 23.44 19.53 -25.79
C ILE A 122 24.93 19.58 -26.11
N PRO A 123 25.36 19.08 -27.29
CA PRO A 123 26.76 19.19 -27.68
C PRO A 123 27.17 20.67 -27.66
N LYS A 124 28.33 20.95 -27.06
CA LYS A 124 28.81 22.33 -26.90
C LYS A 124 29.06 22.96 -28.26
N VAL A 125 28.18 23.86 -28.68
CA VAL A 125 28.35 24.66 -29.89
C VAL A 125 29.29 25.83 -29.59
N GLY A 126 30.43 25.86 -30.27
CA GLY A 126 31.38 26.99 -30.21
C GLY A 126 30.89 28.16 -31.06
N PRO A 127 31.18 29.41 -30.69
CA PRO A 127 30.89 30.57 -31.52
C PRO A 127 31.81 30.53 -32.76
N GLY A 128 31.24 30.09 -33.87
CA GLY A 128 31.74 30.39 -35.22
C GLY A 128 31.00 31.60 -35.75
#